data_AF-A0A0M9G8Z7-F1
#
_entry.id   AF-A0A0M9G8Z7-F1
#
_cell.length_a   1.000
_cell.length_b   1.000
_cell.length_c   1.000
_cell.angle_alpha   90.00
_cell.angle_beta   90.00
_cell.angle_gamma   90.00
#
_symmetry.space_group_name_H-M   'P 1'
#
loop_
_entity.id
_entity.type
_entity.pdbx_description
1 polymer ?
#
loop_
_entity_poly.entity_id
_entity_poly.type
_entity_poly.pdbx_seq_one_letter_code
_entity_poly.pdbx_strand_id
1 'polypeptide(L)'
;MHVLPSRLFALVLMAALLLVGGADARGRRTPQQATLNFLMEFVDEYRRVLRPLWTGSDYCTWSGVSCAANGEVSVNLSGRGLVGEMPEVDDEDGELSLVVSIDLSNNSGIHGDFESDWKNLANLRVMNLSYTSLHGYIPNEWRNMASLEEVYIHHTAACRDLPQWRQMPMLRVADLSYNNFQGSLRSEWSQLPALQHVNLDGNAFCGCVPTSWSGNAVLASAAANLAASDASTCYVSRCLNRQACPYAPNFASTPAPQPTAPPTTTNPAPQPTFTPATRDPATTTTSIPVYDEQATRLFLSEIAAAFPSQLSGWTGYDYCSWDGVSCAADGDVTADLRGRGLAGTLSPLRGLDGSAVRVVSLDVSNNSGLTGAFMDSWAGLKRLRSLNMSKTSVRGYVPSAWNGMRSLQTLDLSETQACGGLPNWGRGMLSLRVVNLSQTHMRGVLASSWAALPVLETADLSGNAFCGCVPTAWRNNVVLQAAAAGANSGLTAATCAATNRCTGLNYMCW
;
A
#
# COMPACT_ATOMS: atom_id res chain seq x y z
N MET A 1 16.11 -6.08 52.52
CA MET A 1 16.35 -6.83 51.27
C MET A 1 16.30 -5.83 50.13
N HIS A 2 17.45 -5.27 49.78
CA HIS A 2 17.55 -4.25 48.73
C HIS A 2 17.59 -4.91 47.36
N VAL A 3 16.65 -4.51 46.50
CA VAL A 3 16.63 -4.81 45.07
C VAL A 3 17.79 -4.05 44.43
N LEU A 4 18.71 -4.77 43.78
CA LEU A 4 19.79 -4.19 42.97
C LEU A 4 19.22 -3.67 41.63
N PRO A 5 19.75 -2.57 41.08
CA PRO A 5 19.29 -2.02 39.80
C PRO A 5 19.78 -2.86 38.61
N SER A 6 18.92 -2.92 37.58
CA SER A 6 19.00 -3.62 36.29
C SER A 6 20.26 -3.37 35.44
N ARG A 7 21.15 -2.46 35.84
CA ARG A 7 22.38 -2.12 35.11
C ARG A 7 23.53 -3.13 35.28
N LEU A 8 23.51 -3.96 36.33
CA LEU A 8 24.57 -4.96 36.55
C LEU A 8 24.40 -6.25 35.73
N PHE A 9 23.19 -6.55 35.23
CA PHE A 9 22.96 -7.77 34.45
C PHE A 9 23.46 -7.65 33.00
N ALA A 10 23.43 -6.44 32.42
CA ALA A 10 24.00 -6.14 31.10
C ALA A 10 25.54 -6.26 31.09
N LEU A 11 26.21 -5.89 32.19
CA LEU A 11 27.68 -5.96 32.31
C LEU A 11 28.22 -7.40 32.39
N VAL A 12 27.44 -8.35 32.92
CA VAL A 12 27.89 -9.76 33.05
C VAL A 12 27.72 -10.54 31.74
N LEU A 13 26.80 -10.15 30.86
CA LEU A 13 26.68 -10.75 29.52
C LEU A 13 27.65 -10.13 28.50
N MET A 14 27.93 -8.82 28.58
CA MET A 14 28.96 -8.14 27.79
C MET A 14 30.37 -8.72 28.00
N ALA A 15 30.69 -9.13 29.23
CA ALA A 15 32.02 -9.70 29.54
C ALA A 15 32.25 -11.10 28.93
N ALA A 16 31.20 -11.82 28.53
CA ALA A 16 31.32 -13.13 27.89
C ALA A 16 31.46 -13.05 26.35
N LEU A 17 31.19 -11.89 25.74
CA LEU A 17 31.35 -11.64 24.29
C LEU A 17 32.72 -11.07 23.91
N LEU A 18 33.53 -10.64 24.89
CA LEU A 18 34.89 -10.11 24.64
C LEU A 18 35.94 -11.15 24.22
N LEU A 19 35.59 -12.43 24.10
CA LEU A 19 36.57 -13.50 23.81
C LEU A 19 36.37 -14.25 22.48
N VAL A 20 35.42 -13.86 21.63
CA VAL A 20 35.30 -14.47 20.29
C VAL A 20 34.98 -13.41 19.23
N GLY A 21 36.04 -12.79 18.70
CA GLY A 21 36.13 -12.23 17.34
C GLY A 21 35.08 -11.21 16.88
N GLY A 22 35.25 -9.93 17.22
CA GLY A 22 34.40 -8.86 16.66
C GLY A 22 35.10 -7.53 16.38
N ALA A 23 36.39 -7.42 16.72
CA ALA A 23 37.19 -6.23 16.48
C ALA A 23 38.14 -6.42 15.29
N ASP A 24 38.37 -5.36 14.51
CA ASP A 24 39.43 -5.37 13.50
C ASP A 24 40.81 -5.58 14.16
N ALA A 25 41.86 -5.78 13.36
CA ALA A 25 43.22 -5.99 13.88
C ALA A 25 43.76 -4.84 14.78
N ARG A 26 43.02 -3.73 14.91
CA ARG A 26 43.32 -2.55 15.74
C ARG A 26 42.35 -2.36 16.90
N GLY A 27 41.42 -3.29 17.14
CA GLY A 27 40.47 -3.22 18.25
C GLY A 27 39.18 -2.42 17.96
N ARG A 28 38.90 -2.03 16.71
CA ARG A 28 37.69 -1.27 16.35
C ARG A 28 36.49 -2.18 16.07
N ARG A 29 35.29 -1.77 16.51
CA ARG A 29 34.03 -2.46 16.18
C ARG A 29 33.86 -2.57 14.66
N THR A 30 33.50 -3.76 14.19
CA THR A 30 33.18 -4.01 12.78
C THR A 30 31.71 -3.70 12.50
N PRO A 31 31.32 -3.36 11.25
CA PRO A 31 29.92 -3.16 10.88
C PRO A 31 29.02 -4.37 11.22
N GLN A 32 29.53 -5.59 11.05
CA GLN A 32 28.80 -6.81 11.42
C GLN A 32 28.59 -6.89 12.93
N GLN A 33 29.60 -6.56 13.74
CA GLN A 33 29.46 -6.56 15.20
C GLN A 33 28.52 -5.45 15.68
N ALA A 34 28.62 -4.25 15.12
CA ALA A 34 27.72 -3.14 15.41
C ALA A 34 26.27 -3.50 15.06
N THR A 35 26.06 -4.13 13.89
CA THR A 35 24.76 -4.66 13.49
C THR A 35 24.25 -5.70 14.47
N LEU A 36 25.09 -6.66 14.86
CA LEU A 36 24.73 -7.67 15.85
C LEU A 36 24.35 -7.04 17.20
N ASN A 37 25.13 -6.10 17.70
CA ASN A 37 24.84 -5.38 18.95
C ASN A 37 23.48 -4.68 18.89
N PHE A 38 23.24 -3.92 17.82
CA PHE A 38 21.96 -3.25 17.61
C PHE A 38 20.79 -4.24 17.55
N LEU A 39 20.95 -5.38 16.86
CA LEU A 39 19.90 -6.41 16.82
C LEU A 39 19.71 -7.11 18.18
N MET A 40 20.73 -7.16 19.04
CA MET A 40 20.58 -7.71 20.39
C MET A 40 19.73 -6.81 21.30
N GLU A 41 19.66 -5.50 21.05
CA GLU A 41 18.73 -4.62 21.77
C GLU A 41 17.26 -5.02 21.51
N PHE A 42 16.93 -5.48 20.28
CA PHE A 42 15.62 -6.08 19.99
C PHE A 42 15.40 -7.35 20.80
N VAL A 43 16.42 -8.21 20.93
CA VAL A 43 16.32 -9.43 21.73
C VAL A 43 16.06 -9.09 23.19
N ASP A 44 16.64 -8.01 23.70
CA ASP A 44 16.46 -7.58 25.08
C ASP A 44 15.15 -6.84 25.35
N GLU A 45 14.59 -6.16 24.37
CA GLU A 45 13.27 -5.55 24.54
C GLU A 45 12.16 -6.59 24.34
N TYR A 46 12.26 -7.39 23.29
CA TYR A 46 11.23 -8.36 22.89
C TYR A 46 11.57 -9.80 23.28
N ARG A 47 12.17 -9.97 24.48
CA ARG A 47 12.75 -11.24 24.96
C ARG A 47 11.84 -12.45 24.80
N ARG A 48 10.54 -12.28 25.01
CA ARG A 48 9.56 -13.37 24.96
C ARG A 48 9.45 -14.00 23.57
N VAL A 49 9.58 -13.19 22.51
CA VAL A 49 9.40 -13.63 21.13
C VAL A 49 10.75 -13.90 20.47
N LEU A 50 11.75 -13.03 20.69
CA LEU A 50 12.99 -13.07 19.91
C LEU A 50 14.09 -13.97 20.50
N ARG A 51 14.23 -14.11 21.82
CA ARG A 51 15.27 -14.99 22.40
C ARG A 51 15.29 -16.43 21.86
N PRO A 52 14.14 -17.11 21.63
CA PRO A 52 14.17 -18.45 21.05
C PRO A 52 14.45 -18.49 19.54
N LEU A 53 14.31 -17.36 18.83
CA LEU A 53 14.40 -17.27 17.37
C LEU A 53 15.74 -16.70 16.89
N TRP A 54 16.36 -15.83 17.70
CA TRP A 54 17.57 -15.08 17.39
C TRP A 54 18.67 -15.59 18.32
N THR A 55 19.35 -16.66 17.89
CA THR A 55 20.38 -17.35 18.67
C THR A 55 21.69 -17.44 17.90
N GLY A 56 22.83 -17.37 18.58
CA GLY A 56 24.16 -17.38 17.96
C GLY A 56 24.60 -15.97 17.54
N SER A 57 25.61 -15.89 16.68
CA SER A 57 26.17 -14.61 16.19
C SER A 57 25.91 -14.35 14.70
N ASP A 58 25.48 -15.37 13.94
CA ASP A 58 25.14 -15.23 12.53
C ASP A 58 23.67 -14.78 12.38
N TYR A 59 23.46 -13.47 12.49
CA TYR A 59 22.13 -12.87 12.39
C TYR A 59 21.46 -13.08 11.03
N CYS A 60 22.19 -13.44 9.98
CA CYS A 60 21.60 -13.71 8.66
C CYS A 60 20.76 -15.00 8.64
N THR A 61 20.92 -15.85 9.65
CA THR A 61 20.11 -17.07 9.84
C THR A 61 18.85 -16.84 10.67
N TRP A 62 18.72 -15.67 11.29
CA TRP A 62 17.65 -15.38 12.23
C TRP A 62 16.30 -15.18 11.52
N SER A 63 15.24 -15.71 12.12
CA SER A 63 13.90 -15.56 11.56
C SER A 63 13.53 -14.09 11.44
N GLY A 64 13.21 -13.63 10.23
CA GLY A 64 12.88 -12.23 9.95
C GLY A 64 14.07 -11.34 9.66
N VAL A 65 15.30 -11.86 9.66
CA VAL A 65 16.49 -11.12 9.19
C VAL A 65 16.86 -11.65 7.80
N SER A 66 17.23 -10.74 6.90
CA SER A 66 17.69 -11.08 5.56
C SER A 66 18.92 -10.26 5.22
N CYS A 67 19.96 -10.94 4.74
CA CYS A 67 21.23 -10.32 4.37
C CYS A 67 21.42 -10.40 2.86
N ALA A 68 21.65 -9.27 2.22
CA ALA A 68 21.97 -9.20 0.80
C ALA A 68 23.45 -9.48 0.54
N ALA A 69 23.79 -9.79 -0.73
CA ALA A 69 25.17 -10.11 -1.13
C ALA A 69 26.15 -8.93 -0.95
N ASN A 70 25.64 -7.70 -0.95
CA ASN A 70 26.40 -6.47 -0.67
C ASN A 70 26.56 -6.20 0.84
N GLY A 71 26.01 -7.06 1.71
CA GLY A 71 26.08 -6.93 3.16
C GLY A 71 24.95 -6.13 3.81
N GLU A 72 24.02 -5.56 3.03
CA GLU A 72 22.86 -4.86 3.59
C GLU A 72 21.95 -5.81 4.35
N VAL A 73 21.41 -5.34 5.47
CA VAL A 73 20.55 -6.13 6.36
C VAL A 73 19.15 -5.55 6.40
N SER A 74 18.15 -6.40 6.18
CA SER A 74 16.73 -6.07 6.32
C SER A 74 16.12 -6.88 7.46
N VAL A 75 15.41 -6.19 8.36
CA VAL A 75 14.74 -6.78 9.51
C VAL A 75 13.23 -6.64 9.31
N ASN A 76 12.53 -7.76 9.33
CA ASN A 76 11.07 -7.86 9.26
C ASN A 76 10.55 -8.68 10.43
N LEU A 77 9.97 -7.97 11.39
CA LEU A 77 9.32 -8.51 12.58
C LEU A 77 7.84 -8.14 12.63
N SER A 78 7.24 -7.82 11.47
CA SER A 78 5.84 -7.44 11.39
C SER A 78 4.93 -8.55 11.90
N GLY A 79 3.88 -8.18 12.66
CA GLY A 79 2.82 -9.11 13.06
C GLY A 79 3.25 -10.25 13.99
N ARG A 80 4.37 -10.12 14.70
CA ARG A 80 4.92 -11.18 15.56
C ARG A 80 4.45 -11.15 17.01
N GLY A 81 3.48 -10.29 17.31
CA GLY A 81 2.97 -10.11 18.68
C GLY A 81 4.03 -9.60 19.65
N LEU A 82 4.95 -8.74 19.16
CA LEU A 82 5.96 -8.12 20.00
C LEU A 82 5.30 -7.20 21.04
N VAL A 83 5.84 -7.23 22.26
CA VAL A 83 5.41 -6.41 23.39
C VAL A 83 6.66 -5.85 24.06
N GLY A 84 6.72 -4.52 24.20
CA GLY A 84 7.89 -3.80 24.72
C GLY A 84 7.92 -2.36 24.21
N GLU A 85 8.99 -1.65 24.53
CA GLU A 85 9.28 -0.32 24.00
C GLU A 85 10.11 -0.37 22.71
N MET A 86 10.36 0.77 22.10
CA MET A 86 11.27 0.87 20.95
C MET A 86 12.72 0.77 21.45
N PRO A 87 13.58 -0.12 20.92
CA PRO A 87 14.95 -0.29 21.44
C PRO A 87 15.83 0.96 21.25
N GLU A 88 16.67 1.28 22.23
CA GLU A 88 17.71 2.32 22.13
C GLU A 88 18.85 1.90 21.17
N VAL A 89 19.64 2.86 20.70
CA VAL A 89 20.78 2.62 19.80
C VAL A 89 21.99 3.41 20.26
N ASP A 90 23.07 2.71 20.63
CA ASP A 90 24.38 3.32 20.90
C ASP A 90 24.90 4.06 19.66
N ASP A 91 25.42 5.28 19.83
CA ASP A 91 25.87 6.15 18.72
C ASP A 91 26.83 5.40 17.77
N GLU A 92 27.83 4.69 18.31
CA GLU A 92 28.84 3.96 17.52
C GLU A 92 28.25 2.75 16.78
N ASP A 93 27.32 2.02 17.41
CA ASP A 93 26.70 0.86 16.79
C ASP A 93 25.70 1.28 15.70
N GLY A 94 24.99 2.39 15.90
CA GLY A 94 24.08 2.96 14.91
C GLY A 94 24.80 3.42 13.64
N GLU A 95 25.93 4.13 13.78
CA GLU A 95 26.71 4.67 12.65
C GLU A 95 27.27 3.54 11.76
N LEU A 96 27.69 2.44 12.39
CA LEU A 96 28.30 1.29 11.71
C LEU A 96 27.29 0.21 11.28
N SER A 97 26.04 0.27 11.76
CA SER A 97 25.01 -0.72 11.47
C SER A 97 24.75 -0.84 9.96
N LEU A 98 24.68 -2.07 9.47
CA LEU A 98 24.39 -2.42 8.08
C LEU A 98 22.88 -2.52 7.82
N VAL A 99 22.04 -2.20 8.81
CA VAL A 99 20.58 -2.29 8.68
C VAL A 99 20.07 -1.16 7.79
N VAL A 100 19.43 -1.54 6.68
CA VAL A 100 18.85 -0.61 5.70
C VAL A 100 17.33 -0.56 5.77
N SER A 101 16.70 -1.58 6.35
CA SER A 101 15.24 -1.66 6.49
C SER A 101 14.86 -2.29 7.82
N ILE A 102 13.91 -1.67 8.51
CA ILE A 102 13.27 -2.22 9.71
C ILE A 102 11.74 -2.14 9.55
N ASP A 103 11.07 -3.28 9.67
CA ASP A 103 9.62 -3.38 9.72
C ASP A 103 9.17 -4.00 11.05
N LEU A 104 8.58 -3.19 11.92
CA LEU A 104 7.97 -3.58 13.20
C LEU A 104 6.45 -3.50 13.18
N SER A 105 5.85 -3.34 11.99
CA SER A 105 4.43 -3.06 11.88
C SER A 105 3.54 -4.15 12.45
N ASN A 106 2.27 -3.85 12.68
CA ASN A 106 1.27 -4.82 13.17
C ASN A 106 1.65 -5.49 14.51
N ASN A 107 2.42 -4.80 15.35
CA ASN A 107 2.73 -5.21 16.71
C ASN A 107 2.12 -4.21 17.70
N SER A 108 0.83 -4.36 17.98
CA SER A 108 0.09 -3.45 18.87
C SER A 108 0.65 -3.40 20.29
N GLY A 109 1.48 -4.37 20.69
CA GLY A 109 2.16 -4.39 21.99
C GLY A 109 3.42 -3.53 22.07
N ILE A 110 3.94 -3.02 20.95
CA ILE A 110 5.05 -2.06 20.95
C ILE A 110 4.48 -0.70 21.36
N HIS A 111 4.94 -0.18 22.50
CA HIS A 111 4.43 1.04 23.12
C HIS A 111 5.59 1.98 23.52
N GLY A 112 5.29 3.04 24.27
CA GLY A 112 6.29 4.03 24.67
C GLY A 112 6.45 5.16 23.64
N ASP A 113 7.48 5.96 23.84
CA ASP A 113 7.84 7.07 22.96
C ASP A 113 8.63 6.58 21.74
N PHE A 114 8.69 7.42 20.71
CA PHE A 114 9.57 7.22 19.55
C PHE A 114 11.02 7.51 19.94
N GLU A 115 11.93 6.57 19.68
CA GLU A 115 13.32 6.71 20.11
C GLU A 115 14.11 7.71 19.26
N SER A 116 14.69 8.72 19.91
CA SER A 116 15.43 9.78 19.24
C SER A 116 16.80 9.31 18.74
N ASP A 117 17.38 8.30 19.38
CA ASP A 117 18.72 7.76 19.04
C ASP A 117 18.74 6.95 17.74
N TRP A 118 17.57 6.59 17.19
CA TRP A 118 17.48 6.03 15.84
C TRP A 118 17.98 6.98 14.76
N LYS A 119 18.15 8.27 15.08
CA LYS A 119 18.87 9.24 14.23
C LYS A 119 20.27 8.75 13.82
N ASN A 120 20.89 7.88 14.63
CA ASN A 120 22.26 7.39 14.46
C ASN A 120 22.36 6.27 13.42
N LEU A 121 21.25 5.65 13.01
CA LEU A 121 21.24 4.57 12.02
C LEU A 121 21.53 5.12 10.62
N ALA A 122 22.83 5.29 10.32
CA ALA A 122 23.31 6.03 9.15
C ALA A 122 22.94 5.38 7.82
N ASN A 123 22.73 4.06 7.81
CA ASN A 123 22.34 3.29 6.62
C ASN A 123 20.84 2.99 6.55
N LEU A 124 20.05 3.36 7.56
CA LEU A 124 18.62 3.05 7.54
C LEU A 124 17.93 3.87 6.47
N ARG A 125 17.37 3.17 5.50
CA ARG A 125 16.66 3.75 4.36
C ARG A 125 15.17 3.71 4.62
N VAL A 126 14.65 2.64 5.21
CA VAL A 126 13.22 2.60 5.55
C VAL A 126 12.90 2.05 6.92
N MET A 127 11.94 2.73 7.53
CA MET A 127 11.38 2.44 8.83
C MET A 127 9.86 2.29 8.72
N ASN A 128 9.33 1.12 9.08
CA ASN A 128 7.89 0.89 9.21
C ASN A 128 7.53 0.55 10.66
N LEU A 129 6.81 1.46 11.31
CA LEU A 129 6.34 1.36 12.69
C LEU A 129 4.81 1.37 12.78
N SER A 130 4.12 1.17 11.65
CA SER A 130 2.66 1.28 11.58
C SER A 130 1.93 0.22 12.40
N TYR A 131 0.69 0.52 12.81
CA TYR A 131 -0.12 -0.41 13.62
C TYR A 131 0.59 -0.88 14.91
N THR A 132 1.30 0.04 15.56
CA THR A 132 1.88 -0.10 16.91
C THR A 132 1.16 0.83 17.89
N SER A 133 1.47 0.72 19.18
CA SER A 133 0.98 1.63 20.23
C SER A 133 2.02 2.70 20.61
N LEU A 134 3.00 2.97 19.74
CA LEU A 134 3.93 4.09 19.91
C LEU A 134 3.15 5.40 19.98
N HIS A 135 3.48 6.25 20.94
CA HIS A 135 2.80 7.51 21.20
C HIS A 135 3.81 8.65 21.38
N GLY A 136 3.30 9.83 21.74
CA GLY A 136 4.16 10.99 21.94
C GLY A 136 4.51 11.69 20.62
N TYR A 137 5.56 12.49 20.65
CA TYR A 137 6.01 13.27 19.50
C TYR A 137 6.98 12.45 18.65
N ILE A 138 6.93 12.62 17.34
CA ILE A 138 7.99 12.12 16.46
C ILE A 138 9.25 12.99 16.65
N PRO A 139 10.44 12.40 16.87
CA PRO A 139 11.67 13.15 17.15
C PRO A 139 12.06 14.07 15.99
N ASN A 140 12.48 15.29 16.34
CA ASN A 140 13.00 16.23 15.34
C ASN A 140 14.43 15.84 14.92
N GLU A 141 15.11 15.08 15.76
CA GLU A 141 16.46 14.54 15.61
C GLU A 141 16.58 13.65 14.39
N TRP A 142 15.50 12.95 14.01
CA TRP A 142 15.47 12.13 12.79
C TRP A 142 15.69 12.92 11.50
N ARG A 143 15.63 14.26 11.55
CA ARG A 143 16.09 15.11 10.44
C ARG A 143 17.55 14.85 10.04
N ASN A 144 18.35 14.25 10.93
CA ASN A 144 19.76 13.92 10.70
C ASN A 144 19.96 12.55 10.02
N MET A 145 18.89 11.77 9.79
CA MET A 145 18.97 10.49 9.11
C MET A 145 19.16 10.70 7.60
N ALA A 146 20.41 10.84 7.18
CA ALA A 146 20.77 11.24 5.82
C ALA A 146 20.31 10.22 4.75
N SER A 147 20.23 8.94 5.11
CA SER A 147 19.84 7.87 4.20
C SER A 147 18.36 7.52 4.25
N LEU A 148 17.59 8.06 5.20
CA LEU A 148 16.19 7.69 5.36
C LEU A 148 15.37 8.19 4.16
N GLU A 149 14.85 7.24 3.41
CA GLU A 149 14.02 7.41 2.24
C GLU A 149 12.55 7.38 2.62
N GLU A 150 12.16 6.49 3.53
CA GLU A 150 10.75 6.25 3.80
C GLU A 150 10.47 6.01 5.28
N VAL A 151 9.36 6.59 5.73
CA VAL A 151 8.87 6.44 7.09
C VAL A 151 7.37 6.19 7.08
N TYR A 152 6.95 5.08 7.68
CA TYR A 152 5.55 4.69 7.84
C TYR A 152 5.24 4.62 9.34
N ILE A 153 4.42 5.56 9.81
CA ILE A 153 3.98 5.67 11.20
C ILE A 153 2.46 5.81 11.23
N HIS A 154 1.75 5.20 10.27
CA HIS A 154 0.29 5.28 10.27
C HIS A 154 -0.34 4.35 11.32
N HIS A 155 -1.54 4.70 11.78
CA HIS A 155 -2.26 3.91 12.78
C HIS A 155 -1.45 3.66 14.05
N THR A 156 -0.74 4.68 14.54
CA THR A 156 -0.10 4.71 15.85
C THR A 156 -0.77 5.76 16.73
N ALA A 157 -0.27 5.98 17.94
CA ALA A 157 -0.74 7.02 18.84
C ALA A 157 0.10 8.32 18.77
N ALA A 158 0.90 8.51 17.72
CA ALA A 158 1.70 9.72 17.51
C ALA A 158 0.84 10.99 17.59
N CYS A 159 1.37 12.03 18.22
CA CYS A 159 0.61 13.23 18.55
C CYS A 159 1.48 14.49 18.45
N ARG A 160 0.91 15.64 18.86
CA ARG A 160 1.54 16.98 18.77
C ARG A 160 1.71 17.43 17.32
N ASP A 161 2.61 18.37 17.09
CA ASP A 161 2.86 18.94 15.77
C ASP A 161 3.65 17.98 14.89
N LEU A 162 3.54 18.14 13.57
CA LEU A 162 4.46 17.48 12.64
C LEU A 162 5.93 17.84 12.95
N PRO A 163 6.86 16.90 12.73
CA PRO A 163 8.28 17.11 13.01
C PRO A 163 8.94 18.08 12.02
N GLN A 164 10.01 18.74 12.47
CA GLN A 164 10.77 19.75 11.74
C GLN A 164 11.86 19.13 10.85
N TRP A 165 11.47 18.21 9.97
CA TRP A 165 12.35 17.52 9.04
C TRP A 165 12.74 18.39 7.83
N ARG A 166 13.46 19.49 8.06
CA ARG A 166 13.78 20.48 7.02
C ARG A 166 14.95 20.07 6.11
N GLN A 167 15.64 18.96 6.38
CA GLN A 167 16.94 18.63 5.77
C GLN A 167 17.16 17.13 5.58
N MET A 168 16.09 16.36 5.34
CA MET A 168 16.23 14.93 5.03
C MET A 168 16.40 14.79 3.51
N PRO A 169 17.64 14.57 3.02
CA PRO A 169 17.94 14.71 1.59
C PRO A 169 17.35 13.59 0.75
N MET A 170 17.12 12.43 1.37
CA MET A 170 16.60 11.24 0.71
C MET A 170 15.13 10.98 1.00
N LEU A 171 14.53 11.66 1.99
CA LEU A 171 13.16 11.40 2.42
C LEU A 171 12.18 11.69 1.29
N ARG A 172 11.54 10.62 0.84
CA ARG A 172 10.67 10.56 -0.33
C ARG A 172 9.25 10.15 0.04
N VAL A 173 9.07 9.34 1.08
CA VAL A 173 7.75 8.87 1.53
C VAL A 173 7.60 9.17 3.03
N ALA A 174 6.51 9.84 3.39
CA ALA A 174 6.08 9.99 4.77
C ALA A 174 4.58 9.67 4.88
N ASP A 175 4.25 8.50 5.41
CA ASP A 175 2.88 8.17 5.78
C ASP A 175 2.71 8.29 7.30
N LEU A 176 2.01 9.35 7.70
CA LEU A 176 1.69 9.69 9.08
C LEU A 176 0.17 9.69 9.31
N SER A 177 -0.59 8.99 8.47
CA SER A 177 -2.05 8.96 8.53
C SER A 177 -2.60 8.23 9.75
N TYR A 178 -3.84 8.52 10.14
CA TYR A 178 -4.56 7.87 11.24
C TYR A 178 -3.78 7.90 12.57
N ASN A 179 -3.25 9.07 12.91
CA ASN A 179 -2.62 9.37 14.19
C ASN A 179 -3.41 10.47 14.92
N ASN A 180 -2.80 11.03 15.96
CA ASN A 180 -3.33 12.12 16.77
C ASN A 180 -2.55 13.42 16.55
N PHE A 181 -1.95 13.62 15.37
CA PHE A 181 -1.27 14.88 15.07
C PHE A 181 -2.24 16.04 15.13
N GLN A 182 -1.79 17.13 15.73
CA GLN A 182 -2.52 18.36 15.95
C GLN A 182 -1.64 19.55 15.57
N GLY A 183 -2.21 20.75 15.59
CA GLY A 183 -1.47 21.94 15.22
C GLY A 183 -1.45 22.19 13.71
N SER A 184 -0.60 23.11 13.29
CA SER A 184 -0.49 23.53 11.90
C SER A 184 0.47 22.64 11.10
N LEU A 185 0.21 22.53 9.81
CA LEU A 185 1.14 21.93 8.84
C LEU A 185 2.46 22.71 8.79
N ARG A 186 3.57 22.01 8.50
CA ARG A 186 4.92 22.59 8.46
C ARG A 186 5.22 23.14 7.07
N SER A 187 5.40 24.46 6.97
CA SER A 187 5.79 25.09 5.71
C SER A 187 7.16 24.60 5.24
N GLU A 188 8.03 24.19 6.17
CA GLU A 188 9.38 23.68 5.94
C GLU A 188 9.41 22.38 5.14
N TRP A 189 8.33 21.58 5.17
CA TRP A 189 8.24 20.35 4.37
C TRP A 189 8.27 20.63 2.85
N SER A 190 7.96 21.86 2.42
CA SER A 190 8.14 22.27 1.02
C SER A 190 9.61 22.33 0.59
N GLN A 191 10.55 22.24 1.53
CA GLN A 191 11.99 22.25 1.28
C GLN A 191 12.62 20.86 1.29
N LEU A 192 11.83 19.80 1.53
CA LEU A 192 12.28 18.42 1.41
C LEU A 192 12.53 18.10 -0.08
N PRO A 193 13.80 17.86 -0.48
CA PRO A 193 14.17 17.89 -1.89
C PRO A 193 13.72 16.65 -2.66
N ALA A 194 13.51 15.52 -1.99
CA ALA A 194 13.19 14.24 -2.59
C ALA A 194 11.73 13.79 -2.35
N LEU A 195 10.90 14.63 -1.74
CA LEU A 195 9.56 14.24 -1.29
C LEU A 195 8.64 13.94 -2.48
N GLN A 196 8.06 12.73 -2.48
CA GLN A 196 7.24 12.19 -3.57
C GLN A 196 5.87 11.75 -3.10
N HIS A 197 5.74 11.28 -1.86
CA HIS A 197 4.48 10.86 -1.28
C HIS A 197 4.35 11.33 0.17
N VAL A 198 3.22 11.93 0.49
CA VAL A 198 2.86 12.35 1.84
C VAL A 198 1.42 11.99 2.11
N ASN A 199 1.18 11.24 3.18
CA ASN A 199 -0.17 10.94 3.65
C ASN A 199 -0.34 11.44 5.09
N LEU A 200 -1.36 12.27 5.29
CA LEU A 200 -1.65 12.97 6.55
C LEU A 200 -3.10 12.75 7.00
N ASP A 201 -3.85 11.91 6.30
CA ASP A 201 -5.28 11.69 6.53
C ASP A 201 -5.56 11.19 7.96
N GLY A 202 -6.77 11.39 8.47
CA GLY A 202 -7.16 10.84 9.78
C GLY A 202 -6.50 11.49 11.01
N ASN A 203 -5.91 12.68 10.85
CA ASN A 203 -5.33 13.48 11.93
C ASN A 203 -6.20 14.68 12.33
N ALA A 204 -5.81 15.39 13.40
CA ALA A 204 -6.51 16.55 13.95
C ALA A 204 -5.81 17.89 13.63
N PHE A 205 -5.29 18.04 12.40
CA PHE A 205 -4.64 19.27 11.95
C PHE A 205 -5.60 20.47 11.96
N CYS A 206 -5.07 21.64 12.30
CA CYS A 206 -5.80 22.90 12.39
C CYS A 206 -5.02 24.05 11.74
N GLY A 207 -5.70 25.16 11.45
CA GLY A 207 -5.09 26.30 10.77
C GLY A 207 -5.09 26.13 9.25
N CYS A 208 -4.15 26.78 8.57
CA CYS A 208 -4.14 26.89 7.10
C CYS A 208 -3.14 25.93 6.46
N VAL A 209 -3.46 25.49 5.25
CA VAL A 209 -2.46 24.92 4.34
C VAL A 209 -1.41 25.99 4.03
N PRO A 210 -0.11 25.75 4.30
CA PRO A 210 0.94 26.72 4.03
C PRO A 210 0.97 27.08 2.54
N THR A 211 1.13 28.37 2.22
CA THR A 211 1.23 28.81 0.82
C THR A 211 2.42 28.20 0.10
N SER A 212 3.46 27.75 0.81
CA SER A 212 4.60 27.02 0.23
C SER A 212 4.22 25.63 -0.30
N TRP A 213 3.09 25.05 0.11
CA TRP A 213 2.63 23.75 -0.36
C TRP A 213 1.88 23.84 -1.69
N SER A 214 1.31 25.00 -2.05
CA SER A 214 0.52 25.14 -3.28
C SER A 214 1.35 24.97 -4.55
N GLY A 215 2.66 25.27 -4.48
CA GLY A 215 3.61 25.05 -5.58
C GLY A 215 4.16 23.63 -5.69
N ASN A 216 3.84 22.73 -4.74
CA ASN A 216 4.31 21.36 -4.71
C ASN A 216 3.12 20.40 -4.82
N ALA A 217 3.00 19.70 -5.96
CA ALA A 217 1.86 18.82 -6.23
C ALA A 217 1.67 17.70 -5.19
N VAL A 218 2.76 17.18 -4.63
CA VAL A 218 2.74 16.14 -3.59
C VAL A 218 2.08 16.70 -2.32
N LEU A 219 2.59 17.82 -1.82
CA LEU A 219 2.08 18.45 -0.60
C LEU A 219 0.67 19.01 -0.78
N ALA A 220 0.36 19.58 -1.94
CA ALA A 220 -0.98 20.01 -2.28
C ALA A 220 -1.98 18.84 -2.26
N SER A 221 -1.58 17.67 -2.79
CA SER A 221 -2.41 16.47 -2.76
C SER A 221 -2.63 15.94 -1.34
N ALA A 222 -1.59 15.96 -0.50
CA ALA A 222 -1.67 15.57 0.90
C ALA A 222 -2.61 16.47 1.71
N ALA A 223 -2.68 17.76 1.36
CA ALA A 223 -3.54 18.72 2.04
C ALA A 223 -5.01 18.67 1.58
N ALA A 224 -5.31 18.07 0.43
CA ALA A 224 -6.64 18.16 -0.21
C ALA A 224 -7.77 17.56 0.65
N ASN A 225 -7.46 16.55 1.48
CA ASN A 225 -8.43 15.85 2.31
C ASN A 225 -8.40 16.27 3.79
N LEU A 226 -7.54 17.22 4.15
CA LEU A 226 -7.43 17.67 5.54
C LEU A 226 -8.52 18.68 5.86
N ALA A 227 -9.07 18.62 7.09
CA ALA A 227 -10.04 19.59 7.59
C ALA A 227 -9.48 21.04 7.68
N ALA A 228 -8.18 21.22 7.43
CA ALA A 228 -7.49 22.50 7.34
C ALA A 228 -7.73 23.28 6.02
N SER A 229 -8.67 22.83 5.17
CA SER A 229 -8.66 23.16 3.73
C SER A 229 -9.67 24.20 3.20
N ASP A 230 -10.45 24.91 4.02
CA ASP A 230 -11.27 26.00 3.45
C ASP A 230 -10.50 27.32 3.37
N ALA A 231 -9.97 27.61 2.17
CA ALA A 231 -9.27 28.85 1.83
C ALA A 231 -10.11 30.12 2.02
N SER A 232 -11.45 30.01 2.09
CA SER A 232 -12.34 31.14 2.30
C SER A 232 -12.51 31.56 3.77
N THR A 233 -12.07 30.73 4.72
CA THR A 233 -12.21 30.99 6.18
C THR A 233 -10.89 30.99 6.94
N CYS A 234 -9.76 30.74 6.27
CA CYS A 234 -8.47 30.64 6.93
C CYS A 234 -7.78 31.99 7.19
N TYR A 235 -8.39 32.81 8.04
CA TYR A 235 -7.88 34.15 8.34
C TYR A 235 -6.92 34.21 9.55
N VAL A 236 -6.90 33.20 10.42
CA VAL A 236 -5.94 33.08 11.53
C VAL A 236 -5.78 31.61 11.95
N SER A 237 -4.55 31.15 12.19
CA SER A 237 -4.21 29.85 12.76
C SER A 237 -4.75 29.69 14.19
N ARG A 238 -6.03 29.39 14.35
CA ARG A 238 -6.68 29.14 15.64
C ARG A 238 -6.62 27.66 16.01
N CYS A 239 -5.43 27.18 16.35
CA CYS A 239 -5.27 25.89 17.04
C CYS A 239 -5.58 26.07 18.54
N LEU A 240 -6.82 26.44 18.86
CA LEU A 240 -7.22 26.92 20.18
C LEU A 240 -7.49 25.81 21.20
N ASN A 241 -7.55 24.54 20.77
CA ASN A 241 -7.81 23.39 21.64
C ASN A 241 -6.82 22.25 21.36
N ARG A 242 -5.59 22.38 21.87
CA ARG A 242 -4.63 21.27 21.81
C ARG A 242 -5.03 20.19 22.81
N GLN A 243 -5.42 19.03 22.31
CA GLN A 243 -5.72 17.88 23.16
C GLN A 243 -4.42 17.30 23.73
N ALA A 244 -4.52 16.70 24.93
CA ALA A 244 -3.44 15.86 25.45
C ALA A 244 -3.23 14.67 24.49
N CYS A 245 -1.98 14.20 24.40
CA CYS A 245 -1.68 13.04 23.59
C CYS A 245 -2.41 11.80 24.15
N PRO A 246 -3.27 11.15 23.37
CA PRO A 246 -3.84 9.88 23.79
C PRO A 246 -2.79 8.77 23.66
N TYR A 247 -2.94 7.72 24.46
CA TYR A 247 -2.12 6.51 24.39
C TYR A 247 -2.63 5.50 23.35
N ALA A 248 -3.67 5.85 22.59
CA ALA A 248 -4.30 4.99 21.60
C ALA A 248 -4.36 5.69 20.23
N PRO A 249 -4.25 4.94 19.12
CA PRO A 249 -4.47 5.46 17.78
C PRO A 249 -5.87 6.05 17.59
N ASN A 250 -5.98 7.01 16.69
CA ASN A 250 -7.27 7.55 16.28
C ASN A 250 -7.98 6.57 15.33
N PHE A 251 -8.53 5.50 15.89
CA PHE A 251 -9.42 4.64 15.12
C PHE A 251 -10.72 5.41 14.87
N ALA A 252 -10.88 5.92 13.65
CA ALA A 252 -12.18 6.38 13.19
C ALA A 252 -13.19 5.27 13.49
N SER A 253 -14.17 5.58 14.33
CA SER A 253 -15.20 4.64 14.76
C SER A 253 -16.12 4.33 13.59
N THR A 254 -15.73 3.38 12.74
CA THR A 254 -16.71 2.56 12.03
C THR A 254 -17.30 1.59 13.05
N PRO A 255 -18.63 1.55 13.27
CA PRO A 255 -19.23 0.58 14.19
C PRO A 255 -18.84 -0.83 13.74
N ALA A 256 -18.25 -1.60 14.66
CA ALA A 256 -17.97 -3.00 14.42
C ALA A 256 -19.27 -3.72 14.03
N PRO A 257 -19.30 -4.53 12.94
CA PRO A 257 -20.36 -5.51 12.77
C PRO A 257 -20.34 -6.43 13.98
N GLN A 258 -21.46 -6.57 14.67
CA GLN A 258 -21.57 -7.53 15.77
C GLN A 258 -21.20 -8.94 15.27
N PRO A 259 -20.52 -9.77 16.10
CA PRO A 259 -20.17 -11.12 15.73
C PRO A 259 -21.46 -11.92 15.50
N THR A 260 -21.69 -12.31 14.25
CA THR A 260 -22.64 -13.37 13.91
C THR A 260 -21.94 -14.71 14.10
N ALA A 261 -22.64 -15.65 14.72
CA ALA A 261 -22.14 -16.96 15.12
C ALA A 261 -21.58 -17.76 13.91
N PRO A 262 -20.59 -18.64 14.14
CA PRO A 262 -19.95 -19.39 13.07
C PRO A 262 -20.90 -20.42 12.45
N PRO A 263 -20.97 -20.56 11.11
CA PRO A 263 -21.55 -21.72 10.48
C PRO A 263 -20.62 -22.92 10.68
N THR A 264 -21.25 -24.04 11.02
CA THR A 264 -20.64 -25.35 11.24
C THR A 264 -20.02 -25.93 9.97
N THR A 265 -18.96 -26.69 10.21
CA THR A 265 -18.04 -27.39 9.31
C THR A 265 -18.69 -28.24 8.22
N THR A 266 -18.12 -28.24 7.01
CA THR A 266 -17.85 -29.46 6.23
C THR A 266 -16.60 -29.30 5.32
N ASN A 267 -15.60 -30.15 5.62
CA ASN A 267 -14.46 -30.68 4.83
C ASN A 267 -13.67 -29.81 3.81
N PRO A 268 -12.34 -29.67 3.95
CA PRO A 268 -11.49 -29.07 2.91
C PRO A 268 -11.21 -30.04 1.75
N ALA A 269 -11.33 -29.52 0.52
CA ALA A 269 -10.83 -30.16 -0.69
C ALA A 269 -9.29 -30.10 -0.76
N PRO A 270 -8.61 -31.07 -1.41
CA PRO A 270 -7.16 -31.16 -1.40
C PRO A 270 -6.47 -30.01 -2.16
N GLN A 271 -5.43 -29.45 -1.55
CA GLN A 271 -4.53 -28.44 -2.11
C GLN A 271 -3.69 -29.02 -3.28
N PRO A 272 -3.53 -28.30 -4.40
CA PRO A 272 -2.52 -28.65 -5.39
C PRO A 272 -1.12 -28.23 -4.91
N THR A 273 -0.20 -29.18 -4.90
CA THR A 273 1.22 -28.96 -4.64
C THR A 273 1.88 -28.28 -5.84
N PHE A 274 2.48 -27.10 -5.63
CA PHE A 274 3.33 -26.44 -6.62
C PHE A 274 4.80 -26.58 -6.24
N THR A 275 5.60 -27.06 -7.19
CA THR A 275 7.06 -27.15 -7.11
C THR A 275 7.70 -25.78 -7.42
N PRO A 276 8.73 -25.34 -6.68
CA PRO A 276 9.47 -24.11 -6.99
C PRO A 276 10.23 -24.27 -8.31
N ALA A 277 10.08 -23.30 -9.22
CA ALA A 277 10.87 -23.25 -10.45
C ALA A 277 12.32 -22.82 -10.13
N THR A 278 13.27 -23.62 -10.61
CA THR A 278 14.72 -23.36 -10.54
C THR A 278 15.12 -22.20 -11.45
N ARG A 279 15.90 -21.26 -10.91
CA ARG A 279 16.45 -20.08 -11.62
C ARG A 279 17.62 -20.50 -12.53
N ASP A 280 17.53 -20.18 -13.82
CA ASP A 280 18.62 -20.37 -14.79
C ASP A 280 19.48 -19.08 -14.83
N PRO A 281 20.82 -19.13 -14.70
CA PRO A 281 21.66 -17.96 -14.58
C PRO A 281 22.30 -17.60 -15.93
N ALA A 282 21.69 -16.70 -16.71
CA ALA A 282 22.39 -15.78 -17.62
C ALA A 282 21.41 -14.95 -18.45
N THR A 283 21.07 -13.75 -17.98
CA THR A 283 20.70 -12.64 -18.88
C THR A 283 21.13 -11.33 -18.24
N THR A 284 21.92 -10.58 -19.01
CA THR A 284 22.41 -9.22 -18.77
C THR A 284 21.27 -8.30 -18.33
N THR A 285 21.29 -7.89 -17.06
CA THR A 285 20.29 -7.02 -16.43
C THR A 285 20.46 -5.58 -16.92
N THR A 286 19.53 -5.12 -17.76
CA THR A 286 19.17 -3.70 -17.80
C THR A 286 18.66 -3.32 -16.42
N SER A 287 19.39 -2.48 -15.68
CA SER A 287 18.99 -2.05 -14.35
C SER A 287 17.63 -1.33 -14.42
N ILE A 288 16.62 -1.87 -13.73
CA ILE A 288 15.32 -1.23 -13.61
C ILE A 288 15.50 0.11 -12.88
N PRO A 289 14.86 1.21 -13.33
CA PRO A 289 14.94 2.48 -12.62
C PRO A 289 14.42 2.33 -11.18
N VAL A 290 15.20 2.77 -10.20
CA VAL A 290 14.85 2.72 -8.76
C VAL A 290 13.48 3.34 -8.48
N TYR A 291 13.08 4.36 -9.26
CA TYR A 291 11.78 5.01 -9.15
C TYR A 291 10.60 4.08 -9.50
N ASP A 292 10.74 3.23 -10.52
CA ASP A 292 9.68 2.31 -10.94
C ASP A 292 9.47 1.20 -9.90
N GLU A 293 10.56 0.66 -9.34
CA GLU A 293 10.55 -0.32 -8.24
C GLU A 293 9.81 0.24 -7.03
N GLN A 294 10.08 1.50 -6.69
CA GLN A 294 9.45 2.16 -5.56
C GLN A 294 7.95 2.42 -5.79
N ALA A 295 7.59 2.97 -6.95
CA ALA A 295 6.18 3.22 -7.25
C ALA A 295 5.37 1.93 -7.24
N THR A 296 5.98 0.83 -7.71
CA THR A 296 5.39 -0.50 -7.68
C THR A 296 5.21 -1.00 -6.26
N ARG A 297 6.24 -0.89 -5.42
CA ARG A 297 6.16 -1.29 -4.00
C ARG A 297 5.09 -0.49 -3.26
N LEU A 298 5.05 0.84 -3.42
CA LEU A 298 4.03 1.69 -2.81
C LEU A 298 2.61 1.29 -3.23
N PHE A 299 2.40 1.06 -4.53
CA PHE A 299 1.11 0.60 -5.03
C PHE A 299 0.68 -0.74 -4.40
N LEU A 300 1.60 -1.70 -4.29
CA LEU A 300 1.30 -3.00 -3.67
C LEU A 300 1.14 -2.89 -2.14
N SER A 301 1.90 -2.02 -1.48
CA SER A 301 1.77 -1.74 -0.04
C SER A 301 0.42 -1.09 0.30
N GLU A 302 -0.10 -0.20 -0.55
CA GLU A 302 -1.46 0.34 -0.40
C GLU A 302 -2.53 -0.75 -0.49
N ILE A 303 -2.32 -1.75 -1.35
CA ILE A 303 -3.20 -2.93 -1.42
C ILE A 303 -3.06 -3.77 -0.13
N ALA A 304 -1.84 -3.98 0.37
CA ALA A 304 -1.61 -4.70 1.62
C ALA A 304 -2.25 -4.00 2.82
N ALA A 305 -2.13 -2.67 2.91
CA ALA A 305 -2.72 -1.84 3.96
C ALA A 305 -4.26 -1.89 3.95
N ALA A 306 -4.88 -2.07 2.78
CA ALA A 306 -6.32 -2.28 2.68
C ALA A 306 -6.79 -3.64 3.23
N PHE A 307 -5.91 -4.65 3.30
CA PHE A 307 -6.24 -6.02 3.72
C PHE A 307 -5.20 -6.61 4.70
N PRO A 308 -4.98 -5.98 5.87
CA PRO A 308 -3.86 -6.30 6.76
C PRO A 308 -3.90 -7.74 7.31
N SER A 309 -5.10 -8.31 7.49
CA SER A 309 -5.24 -9.71 7.93
C SER A 309 -4.93 -10.73 6.85
N GLN A 310 -5.32 -10.45 5.60
CA GLN A 310 -5.18 -11.39 4.48
C GLN A 310 -3.82 -11.28 3.80
N LEU A 311 -3.19 -10.10 3.84
CA LEU A 311 -1.91 -9.80 3.20
C LEU A 311 -0.81 -9.48 4.22
N SER A 312 -0.86 -10.08 5.41
CA SER A 312 0.12 -9.84 6.49
C SER A 312 1.58 -10.18 6.11
N GLY A 313 1.77 -11.03 5.09
CA GLY A 313 3.09 -11.36 4.54
C GLY A 313 3.63 -10.34 3.52
N TRP A 314 2.84 -9.35 3.11
CA TRP A 314 3.27 -8.30 2.16
C TRP A 314 3.99 -7.17 2.91
N THR A 315 5.20 -7.46 3.36
CA THR A 315 6.01 -6.57 4.23
C THR A 315 7.47 -6.51 3.75
N GLY A 316 8.17 -5.41 4.04
CA GLY A 316 9.56 -5.19 3.61
C GLY A 316 9.76 -4.59 2.19
N TYR A 317 10.98 -4.70 1.66
CA TYR A 317 11.41 -4.07 0.38
C TYR A 317 11.21 -4.94 -0.84
N ASP A 318 11.45 -6.24 -0.68
CA ASP A 318 11.44 -7.18 -1.79
C ASP A 318 10.02 -7.70 -2.01
N TYR A 319 9.20 -6.89 -2.67
CA TYR A 319 7.83 -7.28 -2.98
C TYR A 319 7.74 -8.49 -3.92
N CYS A 320 8.84 -8.89 -4.58
CA CYS A 320 8.90 -10.11 -5.37
C CYS A 320 8.92 -11.37 -4.50
N SER A 321 9.16 -11.24 -3.19
CA SER A 321 9.06 -12.32 -2.20
C SER A 321 7.66 -12.49 -1.61
N TRP A 322 6.74 -11.54 -1.88
CA TRP A 322 5.40 -11.53 -1.30
C TRP A 322 4.52 -12.61 -1.93
N ASP A 323 3.73 -13.31 -1.11
CA ASP A 323 2.83 -14.36 -1.59
C ASP A 323 1.85 -13.82 -2.64
N GLY A 324 1.81 -14.47 -3.81
CA GLY A 324 0.98 -14.03 -4.93
C GLY A 324 1.59 -12.92 -5.80
N VAL A 325 2.77 -12.39 -5.47
CA VAL A 325 3.52 -11.47 -6.34
C VAL A 325 4.58 -12.23 -7.13
N SER A 326 4.77 -11.87 -8.39
CA SER A 326 5.84 -12.42 -9.22
C SER A 326 6.46 -11.33 -10.07
N CYS A 327 7.78 -11.33 -10.16
CA CYS A 327 8.56 -10.35 -10.90
C CYS A 327 9.33 -11.05 -12.03
N ALA A 328 9.12 -10.58 -13.26
CA ALA A 328 9.82 -11.06 -14.44
C ALA A 328 11.21 -10.42 -14.58
N ALA A 329 12.07 -11.00 -15.42
CA ALA A 329 13.44 -10.53 -15.62
C ALA A 329 13.52 -9.14 -16.28
N ASP A 330 12.50 -8.76 -17.05
CA ASP A 330 12.35 -7.42 -17.62
C ASP A 330 11.74 -6.40 -16.62
N GLY A 331 11.42 -6.87 -15.41
CA GLY A 331 10.81 -6.13 -14.31
C GLY A 331 9.29 -6.05 -14.37
N ASP A 332 8.60 -6.72 -15.29
CA ASP A 332 7.13 -6.76 -15.26
C ASP A 332 6.67 -7.46 -13.97
N VAL A 333 5.66 -6.90 -13.30
CA VAL A 333 5.16 -7.41 -12.01
C VAL A 333 3.73 -7.90 -12.16
N THR A 334 3.44 -9.07 -11.63
CA THR A 334 2.08 -9.63 -11.56
C THR A 334 1.68 -9.87 -10.11
N ALA A 335 0.47 -9.47 -9.75
CA ALA A 335 -0.13 -9.75 -8.45
C ALA A 335 -1.39 -10.60 -8.63
N ASP A 336 -1.36 -11.83 -8.13
CA ASP A 336 -2.47 -12.75 -8.10
C ASP A 336 -2.97 -12.89 -6.66
N LEU A 337 -4.12 -12.29 -6.40
CA LEU A 337 -4.81 -12.22 -5.11
C LEU A 337 -6.17 -12.95 -5.15
N ARG A 338 -6.39 -13.82 -6.14
CA ARG A 338 -7.68 -14.49 -6.34
C ARG A 338 -8.08 -15.32 -5.13
N GLY A 339 -9.35 -15.25 -4.72
CA GLY A 339 -9.92 -16.18 -3.73
C GLY A 339 -9.29 -16.15 -2.34
N ARG A 340 -8.59 -15.07 -1.96
CA ARG A 340 -7.91 -14.93 -0.66
C ARG A 340 -8.81 -14.48 0.48
N GLY A 341 -10.12 -14.35 0.24
CA GLY A 341 -11.07 -13.86 1.23
C GLY A 341 -10.85 -12.38 1.58
N LEU A 342 -10.39 -11.57 0.61
CA LEU A 342 -10.20 -10.14 0.80
C LEU A 342 -11.54 -9.49 1.16
N ALA A 343 -11.56 -8.73 2.25
CA ALA A 343 -12.73 -8.02 2.74
C ALA A 343 -12.36 -6.57 3.09
N GLY A 344 -13.03 -5.61 2.46
CA GLY A 344 -12.67 -4.19 2.58
C GLY A 344 -12.82 -3.45 1.26
N THR A 345 -12.03 -2.41 1.04
CA THR A 345 -12.04 -1.57 -0.17
C THR A 345 -10.62 -1.35 -0.66
N LEU A 346 -10.40 -1.39 -1.97
CA LEU A 346 -9.16 -0.91 -2.57
C LEU A 346 -9.04 0.62 -2.47
N SER A 347 -7.82 1.14 -2.64
CA SER A 347 -7.52 2.57 -2.57
C SER A 347 -7.25 3.19 -3.94
N PRO A 348 -7.65 4.47 -4.17
CA PRO A 348 -7.21 5.22 -5.34
C PRO A 348 -5.70 5.52 -5.25
N LEU A 349 -5.04 5.76 -6.40
CA LEU A 349 -3.68 6.33 -6.41
C LEU A 349 -3.71 7.74 -5.81
N ARG A 350 -3.06 7.95 -4.65
CA ARG A 350 -2.93 9.25 -3.96
C ARG A 350 -1.49 9.74 -4.05
N GLY A 351 -1.24 10.78 -4.84
CA GLY A 351 0.11 11.34 -5.02
C GLY A 351 1.13 10.39 -5.67
N LEU A 352 0.69 9.22 -6.16
CA LEU A 352 1.53 8.23 -6.82
C LEU A 352 1.44 8.36 -8.35
N ASP A 353 2.58 8.43 -9.02
CA ASP A 353 2.63 8.36 -10.48
C ASP A 353 2.38 6.93 -10.96
N GLY A 354 1.15 6.65 -11.38
CA GLY A 354 0.76 5.33 -11.92
C GLY A 354 1.52 4.90 -13.17
N SER A 355 2.23 5.80 -13.87
CA SER A 355 3.01 5.44 -15.06
C SER A 355 4.32 4.72 -14.72
N ALA A 356 4.82 4.92 -13.51
CA ALA A 356 5.99 4.24 -12.95
C ALA A 356 5.65 2.87 -12.32
N VAL A 357 4.37 2.62 -12.01
CA VAL A 357 3.91 1.33 -11.47
C VAL A 357 4.09 0.23 -12.53
N ARG A 358 4.90 -0.77 -12.20
CA ARG A 358 5.30 -1.89 -13.09
C ARG A 358 4.32 -3.07 -13.09
N VAL A 359 3.25 -3.00 -12.30
CA VAL A 359 2.21 -4.04 -12.29
C VAL A 359 1.55 -4.12 -13.67
N VAL A 360 1.74 -5.25 -14.35
CA VAL A 360 1.15 -5.54 -15.67
C VAL A 360 -0.09 -6.44 -15.56
N SER A 361 -0.25 -7.16 -14.46
CA SER A 361 -1.44 -7.98 -14.20
C SER A 361 -1.83 -7.90 -12.73
N LEU A 362 -3.10 -7.57 -12.47
CA LEU A 362 -3.70 -7.60 -11.14
C LEU A 362 -4.98 -8.43 -11.17
N ASP A 363 -4.98 -9.53 -10.42
CA ASP A 363 -6.14 -10.41 -10.28
C ASP A 363 -6.61 -10.41 -8.82
N VAL A 364 -7.72 -9.74 -8.54
CA VAL A 364 -8.37 -9.71 -7.21
C VAL A 364 -9.69 -10.47 -7.21
N SER A 365 -9.91 -11.32 -8.22
CA SER A 365 -11.20 -11.99 -8.44
C SER A 365 -11.57 -12.97 -7.32
N ASN A 366 -12.84 -13.34 -7.28
CA ASN A 366 -13.37 -14.32 -6.33
C ASN A 366 -13.18 -13.93 -4.85
N ASN A 367 -13.24 -12.62 -4.57
CA ASN A 367 -13.20 -12.07 -3.22
C ASN A 367 -14.52 -11.33 -2.95
N SER A 368 -15.55 -12.05 -2.49
CA SER A 368 -16.90 -11.48 -2.30
C SER A 368 -16.96 -10.37 -1.25
N GLY A 369 -16.03 -10.34 -0.29
CA GLY A 369 -15.88 -9.28 0.70
C GLY A 369 -15.25 -8.00 0.16
N LEU A 370 -14.68 -8.02 -1.05
CA LEU A 370 -14.09 -6.84 -1.67
C LEU A 370 -15.22 -5.93 -2.18
N THR A 371 -15.37 -4.78 -1.54
CA THR A 371 -16.41 -3.77 -1.78
C THR A 371 -15.78 -2.44 -2.20
N GLY A 372 -16.57 -1.36 -2.21
CA GLY A 372 -16.12 -0.02 -2.57
C GLY A 372 -16.48 0.37 -3.99
N ALA A 373 -16.04 1.55 -4.40
CA ALA A 373 -16.27 2.07 -5.75
C ALA A 373 -15.10 1.72 -6.69
N PHE A 374 -15.30 1.82 -7.99
CA PHE A 374 -14.18 1.84 -8.94
C PHE A 374 -13.41 3.17 -8.85
N MET A 375 -12.09 3.12 -9.06
CA MET A 375 -11.20 4.27 -8.85
C MET A 375 -10.83 4.95 -10.16
N ASP A 376 -11.22 6.22 -10.34
CA ASP A 376 -10.85 7.02 -11.52
C ASP A 376 -9.33 7.12 -11.68
N SER A 377 -8.58 7.26 -10.59
CA SER A 377 -7.13 7.46 -10.61
C SER A 377 -6.34 6.26 -11.12
N TRP A 378 -6.92 5.05 -11.14
CA TRP A 378 -6.31 3.88 -11.77
C TRP A 378 -6.15 4.04 -13.29
N ALA A 379 -6.80 5.04 -13.88
CA ALA A 379 -6.47 5.53 -15.22
C ALA A 379 -4.96 5.84 -15.41
N GLY A 380 -4.24 6.13 -14.32
CA GLY A 380 -2.81 6.36 -14.29
C GLY A 380 -1.95 5.12 -14.50
N LEU A 381 -2.46 3.90 -14.29
CA LEU A 381 -1.71 2.64 -14.40
C LEU A 381 -1.39 2.31 -15.86
N LYS A 382 -0.39 2.99 -16.44
CA LYS A 382 -0.10 2.95 -17.88
C LYS A 382 0.50 1.64 -18.35
N ARG A 383 0.99 0.79 -17.45
CA ARG A 383 1.59 -0.51 -17.77
C ARG A 383 0.64 -1.68 -17.59
N LEU A 384 -0.48 -1.50 -16.89
CA LEU A 384 -1.42 -2.57 -16.62
C LEU A 384 -2.00 -3.12 -17.94
N ARG A 385 -1.85 -4.43 -18.15
CA ARG A 385 -2.32 -5.18 -19.33
C ARG A 385 -3.52 -6.06 -18.99
N SER A 386 -3.61 -6.55 -17.76
CA SER A 386 -4.72 -7.39 -17.30
C SER A 386 -5.25 -6.90 -15.95
N LEU A 387 -6.56 -6.70 -15.87
CA LEU A 387 -7.27 -6.41 -14.61
C LEU A 387 -8.46 -7.36 -14.48
N ASN A 388 -8.45 -8.19 -13.45
CA ASN A 388 -9.56 -9.07 -13.12
C ASN A 388 -10.09 -8.74 -11.72
N MET A 389 -11.31 -8.23 -11.66
CA MET A 389 -12.05 -7.94 -10.43
C MET A 389 -13.36 -8.73 -10.35
N SER A 390 -13.51 -9.78 -11.18
CA SER A 390 -14.74 -10.56 -11.28
C SER A 390 -15.10 -11.25 -9.96
N LYS A 391 -16.39 -11.49 -9.73
CA LYS A 391 -16.91 -12.15 -8.52
C LYS A 391 -16.51 -11.41 -7.23
N THR A 392 -16.65 -10.09 -7.24
CA THR A 392 -16.45 -9.20 -6.09
C THR A 392 -17.70 -8.36 -5.86
N SER A 393 -17.75 -7.64 -4.73
CA SER A 393 -18.85 -6.73 -4.40
C SER A 393 -18.52 -5.26 -4.71
N VAL A 394 -17.52 -5.00 -5.56
CA VAL A 394 -17.19 -3.65 -6.04
C VAL A 394 -18.37 -3.10 -6.84
N ARG A 395 -18.74 -1.85 -6.57
CA ARG A 395 -20.00 -1.25 -7.02
C ARG A 395 -19.83 0.13 -7.63
N GLY A 396 -20.92 0.65 -8.18
CA GLY A 396 -20.97 1.99 -8.74
C GLY A 396 -20.61 2.05 -10.23
N TYR A 397 -20.37 3.27 -10.72
CA TYR A 397 -20.07 3.50 -12.13
C TYR A 397 -18.67 3.02 -12.48
N VAL A 398 -18.55 2.27 -13.58
CA VAL A 398 -17.23 1.98 -14.16
C VAL A 398 -16.67 3.28 -14.77
N PRO A 399 -15.43 3.70 -14.43
CA PRO A 399 -14.89 5.00 -14.82
C PRO A 399 -14.72 5.17 -16.33
N SER A 400 -15.22 6.29 -16.86
CA SER A 400 -14.81 6.74 -18.20
C SER A 400 -13.36 7.22 -18.22
N ALA A 401 -12.80 7.63 -17.06
CA ALA A 401 -11.40 8.01 -16.90
C ALA A 401 -10.43 6.87 -17.27
N TRP A 402 -10.86 5.60 -17.16
CA TRP A 402 -10.04 4.45 -17.58
C TRP A 402 -9.72 4.42 -19.08
N ASN A 403 -10.28 5.34 -19.88
CA ASN A 403 -9.76 5.64 -21.22
C ASN A 403 -8.25 6.02 -21.23
N GLY A 404 -7.67 6.34 -20.07
CA GLY A 404 -6.24 6.55 -19.88
C GLY A 404 -5.39 5.27 -19.79
N MET A 405 -5.99 4.09 -19.57
CA MET A 405 -5.29 2.80 -19.42
C MET A 405 -4.95 2.21 -20.79
N ARG A 406 -4.05 2.88 -21.51
CA ARG A 406 -3.80 2.61 -22.94
C ARG A 406 -3.20 1.23 -23.24
N SER A 407 -2.57 0.61 -22.24
CA SER A 407 -1.94 -0.72 -22.36
C SER A 407 -2.86 -1.87 -21.93
N LEU A 408 -4.03 -1.58 -21.38
CA LEU A 408 -4.94 -2.62 -20.88
C LEU A 408 -5.46 -3.45 -22.06
N GLN A 409 -5.34 -4.77 -21.95
CA GLN A 409 -5.69 -5.76 -22.97
C GLN A 409 -6.89 -6.58 -22.53
N THR A 410 -6.91 -7.00 -21.27
CA THR A 410 -7.98 -7.81 -20.69
C THR A 410 -8.56 -7.10 -19.48
N LEU A 411 -9.87 -6.91 -19.50
CA LEU A 411 -10.64 -6.36 -18.38
C LEU A 411 -11.80 -7.31 -18.07
N ASP A 412 -11.79 -7.89 -16.88
CA ASP A 412 -12.90 -8.70 -16.38
C ASP A 412 -13.49 -8.11 -15.11
N LEU A 413 -14.73 -7.62 -15.22
CA LEU A 413 -15.54 -7.11 -14.11
C LEU A 413 -16.83 -7.92 -13.97
N SER A 414 -16.89 -9.15 -14.50
CA SER A 414 -18.12 -9.95 -14.46
C SER A 414 -18.52 -10.30 -13.03
N GLU A 415 -19.82 -10.44 -12.79
CA GLU A 415 -20.35 -10.79 -11.46
C GLU A 415 -19.90 -9.78 -10.38
N THR A 416 -19.79 -8.50 -10.74
CA THR A 416 -19.63 -7.36 -9.82
C THR A 416 -20.93 -6.58 -9.66
N GLN A 417 -20.94 -5.59 -8.76
CA GLN A 417 -22.06 -4.69 -8.53
C GLN A 417 -21.95 -3.41 -9.38
N ALA A 418 -21.23 -3.47 -10.50
CA ALA A 418 -21.12 -2.35 -11.44
C ALA A 418 -22.49 -1.92 -11.96
N CYS A 419 -22.79 -0.63 -11.92
CA CYS A 419 -24.06 -0.07 -12.37
C CYS A 419 -23.88 1.15 -13.29
N GLY A 420 -24.99 1.64 -13.84
CA GLY A 420 -24.99 2.72 -14.83
C GLY A 420 -24.71 2.24 -16.25
N GLY A 421 -24.45 3.20 -17.14
CA GLY A 421 -24.22 2.96 -18.57
C GLY A 421 -22.80 2.48 -18.89
N LEU A 422 -22.61 1.98 -20.12
CA LEU A 422 -21.28 1.66 -20.63
C LEU A 422 -20.38 2.92 -20.64
N PRO A 423 -19.11 2.84 -20.18
CA PRO A 423 -18.21 3.99 -20.15
C PRO A 423 -17.73 4.43 -21.53
N ASN A 424 -17.24 5.68 -21.62
CA ASN A 424 -16.70 6.24 -22.86
C ASN A 424 -15.19 5.97 -23.02
N TRP A 425 -14.83 4.75 -23.39
CA TRP A 425 -13.44 4.34 -23.56
C TRP A 425 -12.85 4.57 -24.94
N GLY A 426 -13.68 4.45 -25.99
CA GLY A 426 -13.36 4.67 -27.42
C GLY A 426 -11.88 4.76 -27.80
N ARG A 427 -11.46 5.88 -28.41
CA ARG A 427 -10.07 6.09 -28.87
C ARG A 427 -9.01 6.17 -27.75
N GLY A 428 -9.39 5.96 -26.49
CA GLY A 428 -8.48 6.00 -25.34
C GLY A 428 -7.85 4.64 -25.04
N MET A 429 -8.63 3.58 -24.94
CA MET A 429 -8.14 2.23 -24.60
C MET A 429 -7.58 1.52 -25.83
N LEU A 430 -6.38 1.93 -26.25
CA LEU A 430 -5.75 1.54 -27.52
C LEU A 430 -5.41 0.06 -27.64
N SER A 431 -5.27 -0.67 -26.53
CA SER A 431 -4.81 -2.06 -26.53
C SER A 431 -5.89 -3.07 -26.09
N LEU A 432 -7.11 -2.61 -25.82
CA LEU A 432 -8.15 -3.44 -25.21
C LEU A 432 -8.70 -4.46 -26.19
N ARG A 433 -8.53 -5.74 -25.88
CA ARG A 433 -8.93 -6.89 -26.69
C ARG A 433 -10.14 -7.62 -26.11
N VAL A 434 -10.12 -7.83 -24.80
CA VAL A 434 -11.11 -8.64 -24.09
C VAL A 434 -11.76 -7.81 -23.00
N VAL A 435 -13.09 -7.71 -23.04
CA VAL A 435 -13.90 -7.07 -22.00
C VAL A 435 -15.02 -8.01 -21.58
N ASN A 436 -15.09 -8.31 -20.30
CA ASN A 436 -16.19 -9.06 -19.71
C ASN A 436 -16.88 -8.19 -18.65
N LEU A 437 -18.13 -7.79 -18.94
CA LEU A 437 -19.02 -7.06 -18.03
C LEU A 437 -20.29 -7.87 -17.77
N SER A 438 -20.23 -9.19 -17.94
CA SER A 438 -21.41 -10.04 -17.79
C SER A 438 -21.90 -10.12 -16.34
N GLN A 439 -23.19 -10.33 -16.16
CA GLN A 439 -23.82 -10.50 -14.84
C GLN A 439 -23.50 -9.36 -13.87
N THR A 440 -23.63 -8.11 -14.34
CA THR A 440 -23.52 -6.92 -13.48
C THR A 440 -24.88 -6.20 -13.41
N HIS A 441 -24.89 -4.99 -12.84
CA HIS A 441 -26.09 -4.16 -12.71
C HIS A 441 -26.12 -3.03 -13.74
N MET A 442 -25.41 -3.18 -14.86
CA MET A 442 -25.32 -2.17 -15.90
C MET A 442 -26.64 -2.01 -16.67
N ARG A 443 -26.96 -0.77 -17.00
CA ARG A 443 -28.23 -0.33 -17.59
C ARG A 443 -27.99 0.78 -18.61
N GLY A 444 -29.06 1.40 -19.10
CA GLY A 444 -28.97 2.51 -20.04
C GLY A 444 -28.64 2.05 -21.46
N VAL A 445 -28.22 3.00 -22.29
CA VAL A 445 -27.91 2.76 -23.70
C VAL A 445 -26.47 2.25 -23.89
N LEU A 446 -26.26 1.49 -24.95
CA LEU A 446 -24.91 1.08 -25.38
C LEU A 446 -24.10 2.31 -25.84
N ALA A 447 -22.82 2.36 -25.46
CA ALA A 447 -21.94 3.47 -25.80
C ALA A 447 -21.47 3.40 -27.26
N SER A 448 -21.86 4.38 -28.09
CA SER A 448 -21.43 4.46 -29.49
C SER A 448 -19.91 4.56 -29.64
N SER A 449 -19.22 5.11 -28.63
CA SER A 449 -17.77 5.29 -28.58
C SER A 449 -16.99 3.97 -28.65
N TRP A 450 -17.57 2.85 -28.23
CA TRP A 450 -16.91 1.53 -28.29
C TRP A 450 -16.60 1.07 -29.73
N ALA A 451 -17.31 1.59 -30.73
CA ALA A 451 -16.99 1.35 -32.14
C ALA A 451 -15.60 1.90 -32.53
N ALA A 452 -15.01 2.77 -31.72
CA ALA A 452 -13.68 3.33 -31.93
C ALA A 452 -12.57 2.63 -31.12
N LEU A 453 -12.87 1.50 -30.45
CA LEU A 453 -11.85 0.64 -29.83
C LEU A 453 -11.11 -0.10 -30.95
N PRO A 454 -9.80 0.12 -31.14
CA PRO A 454 -9.12 -0.24 -32.39
C PRO A 454 -8.83 -1.74 -32.54
N VAL A 455 -8.74 -2.48 -31.43
CA VAL A 455 -8.29 -3.89 -31.41
C VAL A 455 -9.21 -4.79 -30.58
N LEU A 456 -10.47 -4.39 -30.36
CA LEU A 456 -11.41 -5.18 -29.57
C LEU A 456 -11.76 -6.49 -30.29
N GLU A 457 -11.52 -7.61 -29.62
CA GLU A 457 -11.74 -8.96 -30.14
C GLU A 457 -12.99 -9.60 -29.55
N THR A 458 -13.24 -9.38 -28.25
CA THR A 458 -14.37 -9.96 -27.55
C THR A 458 -14.96 -8.98 -26.53
N ALA A 459 -16.29 -8.89 -26.50
CA ALA A 459 -17.02 -8.18 -25.47
C ALA A 459 -18.21 -9.03 -25.00
N ASP A 460 -18.28 -9.31 -23.70
CA ASP A 460 -19.44 -9.94 -23.07
C ASP A 460 -20.20 -8.92 -22.22
N LEU A 461 -21.47 -8.73 -22.58
CA LEU A 461 -22.40 -7.81 -21.95
C LEU A 461 -23.66 -8.53 -21.41
N SER A 462 -23.66 -9.87 -21.42
CA SER A 462 -24.79 -10.71 -21.04
C SER A 462 -25.19 -10.53 -19.57
N GLY A 463 -26.45 -10.83 -19.24
CA GLY A 463 -26.91 -10.73 -17.85
C GLY A 463 -26.95 -9.30 -17.28
N ASN A 464 -27.17 -8.29 -18.14
CA ASN A 464 -27.37 -6.89 -17.76
C ASN A 464 -28.75 -6.38 -18.19
N ALA A 465 -29.08 -5.13 -17.87
CA ALA A 465 -30.38 -4.52 -18.19
C ALA A 465 -30.25 -3.29 -19.11
N PHE A 466 -29.46 -3.44 -20.17
CA PHE A 466 -29.32 -2.44 -21.23
C PHE A 466 -30.62 -2.25 -22.01
N CYS A 467 -30.89 -1.00 -22.38
CA CYS A 467 -32.09 -0.58 -23.10
C CYS A 467 -31.71 0.22 -24.35
N GLY A 468 -32.72 0.51 -25.18
CA GLY A 468 -32.58 1.21 -26.44
C GLY A 468 -32.23 0.27 -27.59
N CYS A 469 -31.55 0.82 -28.58
CA CYS A 469 -31.15 0.15 -29.81
C CYS A 469 -29.64 0.02 -29.89
N VAL A 470 -29.15 -0.95 -30.66
CA VAL A 470 -27.74 -0.97 -31.07
C VAL A 470 -27.38 0.34 -31.80
N PRO A 471 -26.34 1.08 -31.36
CA PRO A 471 -25.93 2.32 -32.00
C PRO A 471 -25.53 2.09 -33.46
N THR A 472 -25.80 3.07 -34.34
CA THR A 472 -25.44 2.98 -35.76
C THR A 472 -23.95 2.74 -35.99
N ALA A 473 -23.10 3.28 -35.10
CA ALA A 473 -21.66 3.08 -35.12
C ALA A 473 -21.23 1.61 -34.97
N TRP A 474 -22.04 0.77 -34.30
CA TRP A 474 -21.75 -0.66 -34.11
C TRP A 474 -22.17 -1.51 -35.32
N ARG A 475 -22.91 -0.97 -36.29
CA ARG A 475 -23.57 -1.75 -37.37
C ARG A 475 -22.60 -2.65 -38.15
N ASN A 476 -21.37 -2.18 -38.37
CA ASN A 476 -20.35 -2.91 -39.14
C ASN A 476 -19.31 -3.61 -38.26
N ASN A 477 -19.46 -3.57 -36.93
CA ASN A 477 -18.53 -4.21 -36.00
C ASN A 477 -19.13 -5.54 -35.51
N VAL A 478 -18.63 -6.66 -36.06
CA VAL A 478 -19.15 -8.01 -35.77
C VAL A 478 -19.07 -8.35 -34.28
N VAL A 479 -17.97 -7.97 -33.61
CA VAL A 479 -17.75 -8.21 -32.18
C VAL A 479 -18.82 -7.51 -31.34
N LEU A 480 -19.05 -6.22 -31.62
CA LEU A 480 -20.03 -5.42 -30.88
C LEU A 480 -21.49 -5.82 -31.19
N GLN A 481 -21.78 -6.29 -32.40
CA GLN A 481 -23.09 -6.86 -32.73
C GLN A 481 -23.36 -8.14 -31.93
N ALA A 482 -22.36 -9.04 -31.84
CA ALA A 482 -22.47 -10.25 -31.03
C ALA A 482 -22.66 -9.92 -29.55
N ALA A 483 -21.88 -8.95 -29.03
CA ALA A 483 -22.03 -8.46 -27.65
C ALA A 483 -23.43 -7.91 -27.37
N ALA A 484 -24.00 -7.11 -28.28
CA ALA A 484 -25.35 -6.58 -28.13
C ALA A 484 -26.43 -7.68 -28.18
N ALA A 485 -26.27 -8.67 -29.07
CA ALA A 485 -27.17 -9.80 -29.14
C ALA A 485 -27.14 -10.65 -27.86
N GLY A 486 -25.95 -10.85 -27.29
CA GLY A 486 -25.76 -11.55 -26.00
C GLY A 486 -26.26 -10.76 -24.79
N ALA A 487 -26.24 -9.42 -24.84
CA ALA A 487 -26.72 -8.56 -23.77
C ALA A 487 -28.24 -8.67 -23.57
N ASN A 488 -29.01 -8.46 -24.63
CA ASN A 488 -30.47 -8.46 -24.64
C ASN A 488 -30.98 -8.47 -26.09
N SER A 489 -31.83 -9.44 -26.46
CA SER A 489 -32.40 -9.54 -27.81
C SER A 489 -33.25 -8.33 -28.22
N GLY A 490 -33.74 -7.54 -27.25
CA GLY A 490 -34.46 -6.29 -27.50
C GLY A 490 -33.59 -5.17 -28.11
N LEU A 491 -32.26 -5.22 -27.95
CA LEU A 491 -31.33 -4.23 -28.50
C LEU A 491 -31.20 -4.34 -30.02
N THR A 492 -31.23 -5.57 -30.54
CA THR A 492 -31.03 -5.89 -31.97
C THR A 492 -32.34 -5.96 -32.76
N ALA A 493 -33.50 -5.87 -32.09
CA ALA A 493 -34.81 -5.88 -32.74
C ALA A 493 -34.99 -4.68 -33.68
N ALA A 494 -35.60 -4.90 -34.85
CA ALA A 494 -35.92 -3.82 -35.79
C ALA A 494 -36.81 -2.71 -35.15
N THR A 495 -37.60 -3.08 -34.14
CA THR A 495 -38.49 -2.19 -33.37
C THR A 495 -37.92 -1.83 -32.00
N CYS A 496 -36.61 -1.97 -31.75
CA CYS A 496 -35.95 -1.74 -30.46
C CYS A 496 -36.35 -0.42 -29.76
N ALA A 497 -36.60 0.65 -30.52
CA ALA A 497 -37.02 1.94 -29.98
C ALA A 497 -38.38 1.89 -29.26
N ALA A 498 -39.25 0.96 -29.65
CA ALA A 498 -40.54 0.70 -29.02
C ALA A 498 -40.48 -0.48 -28.04
N THR A 499 -39.84 -1.59 -28.43
CA THR A 499 -39.87 -2.86 -27.68
C THR A 499 -38.82 -2.94 -26.57
N ASN A 500 -37.80 -2.09 -26.58
CA ASN A 500 -36.74 -2.04 -25.57
C ASN A 500 -36.47 -0.60 -25.10
N ARG A 501 -37.52 0.21 -24.96
CA ARG A 501 -37.40 1.64 -24.65
C ARG A 501 -36.77 1.87 -23.28
N CYS A 502 -35.81 2.81 -23.21
CA CYS A 502 -35.27 3.27 -21.93
C CYS A 502 -36.27 4.11 -21.14
N THR A 503 -36.34 3.86 -19.83
CA THR A 503 -37.09 4.65 -18.84
C THR A 503 -36.13 5.40 -17.92
N GLY A 504 -36.64 6.32 -17.09
CA GLY A 504 -35.80 7.07 -16.14
C GLY A 504 -35.04 6.16 -15.16
N LEU A 505 -35.63 5.02 -14.78
CA LEU A 505 -35.00 4.03 -13.89
C LEU A 505 -33.79 3.33 -14.52
N ASN A 506 -33.67 3.32 -15.86
CA ASN A 506 -32.54 2.70 -16.56
C ASN A 506 -31.24 3.52 -16.46
N TYR A 507 -31.27 4.73 -15.92
CA TYR A 507 -30.09 5.59 -15.76
C TYR A 507 -29.62 5.73 -14.31
N MET A 508 -30.31 5.07 -13.37
CA MET A 508 -29.97 5.12 -11.95
C MET A 508 -29.05 3.95 -11.59
N CYS A 509 -27.95 4.28 -10.90
CA CYS A 509 -27.00 3.34 -10.30
C CYS A 509 -27.48 3.12 -8.86
N TRP A 510 -27.89 1.89 -8.53
CA TRP A 510 -28.46 1.54 -7.24
C TRP A 510 -27.51 0.64 -6.47
#